data_AF-A0A3C0GH84-F1
#
_entry.id   AF-A0A3C0GH84-F1
#
_cell.length_a   1.000
_cell.length_b   1.000
_cell.length_c   1.000
_cell.angle_alpha   90.00
_cell.angle_beta   90.00
_cell.angle_gamma   90.00
#
_symmetry.space_group_name_H-M   'P 1'
#
loop_
_entity.id
_entity.type
_entity.pdbx_description
1 polymer ?
#
loop_
_entity_poly.entity_id
_entity_poly.type
_entity_poly.pdbx_seq_one_letter_code
_entity_poly.pdbx_strand_id
1 'polypeptide(L)'
;SAPITYYDTEKFKVKFACELKNYKTEDHFDRKEGRKLDRFAQYALVSSDEAIRDSKLDLEKIDKFRVGVIWGAGIGGLETFQNEVMNFANGDGTPRFNPFFIPKMIADIV
;
A
#
# COMPACT_ATOMS: atom_id res chain seq x y z
N SER A 1 -2.08 4.26 -20.63
CA SER A 1 -1.33 3.04 -20.28
C SER A 1 0.10 3.16 -20.79
N ALA A 2 1.03 2.48 -20.16
CA ALA A 2 2.45 2.41 -20.55
C ALA A 2 2.96 0.97 -20.35
N PRO A 3 4.14 0.59 -20.87
CA PRO A 3 4.77 -0.68 -20.54
C PRO A 3 4.85 -0.88 -19.02
N ILE A 4 4.61 -2.11 -18.56
CA ILE A 4 4.76 -2.48 -17.14
C ILE A 4 6.22 -2.32 -16.75
N THR A 5 6.47 -1.68 -15.61
CA THR A 5 7.81 -1.45 -15.06
C THR A 5 8.04 -2.14 -13.72
N TYR A 6 6.98 -2.61 -13.06
CA TYR A 6 7.09 -3.22 -11.73
C TYR A 6 7.68 -4.65 -11.74
N TYR A 7 7.60 -5.36 -12.87
CA TYR A 7 8.14 -6.71 -13.03
C TYR A 7 8.45 -7.02 -14.50
N ASP A 8 9.23 -8.08 -14.72
CA ASP A 8 9.54 -8.57 -16.06
C ASP A 8 8.32 -9.23 -16.71
N THR A 9 7.93 -8.73 -17.88
CA THR A 9 6.76 -9.18 -18.62
C THR A 9 7.07 -10.10 -19.80
N GLU A 10 8.31 -10.56 -19.98
CA GLU A 10 8.72 -11.39 -21.12
C GLU A 10 7.74 -12.56 -21.38
N LYS A 11 7.40 -13.27 -20.30
CA LYS A 11 6.52 -14.46 -20.30
C LYS A 11 5.03 -14.15 -20.20
N PHE A 12 4.63 -12.88 -20.13
CA PHE A 12 3.24 -12.48 -19.93
C PHE A 12 2.58 -12.03 -21.24
N LYS A 13 1.30 -12.39 -21.41
CA LYS A 13 0.49 -11.95 -22.57
C LYS A 13 0.19 -10.45 -22.51
N VAL A 14 -0.05 -9.93 -21.31
CA VAL A 14 -0.30 -8.49 -21.06
C VAL A 14 1.01 -7.83 -20.67
N LYS A 15 1.36 -6.74 -21.35
CA LYS A 15 2.64 -6.02 -21.17
C LYS A 15 2.49 -4.54 -20.84
N PHE A 16 1.27 -4.09 -20.54
CA PHE A 16 0.98 -2.70 -20.23
C PHE A 16 0.12 -2.55 -18.96
N ALA A 17 0.28 -1.43 -18.27
CA ALA A 17 -0.49 -1.07 -17.08
C ALA A 17 -0.62 0.47 -16.95
N CYS A 18 -1.40 0.89 -15.96
CA CYS A 18 -1.54 2.30 -15.54
C CYS A 18 -0.89 2.48 -14.16
N GLU A 19 0.41 2.27 -14.08
CA GLU A 19 1.19 2.45 -12.85
C GLU A 19 1.32 3.95 -12.50
N LEU A 20 1.33 4.27 -11.21
CA LEU A 20 1.73 5.61 -10.75
C LEU A 20 3.16 5.90 -11.19
N LYS A 21 3.37 7.10 -11.73
CA LYS A 21 4.69 7.52 -12.24
C LYS A 21 5.35 8.42 -11.21
N ASN A 22 6.67 8.22 -11.03
CA ASN A 22 7.50 8.98 -10.10
C ASN A 22 7.06 8.93 -8.63
N TYR A 23 6.24 7.95 -8.23
CA TYR A 23 5.92 7.73 -6.84
C TYR A 23 7.12 7.15 -6.09
N LYS A 24 7.48 7.77 -4.97
CA LYS A 24 8.50 7.27 -4.03
C LYS A 24 7.93 7.29 -2.63
N THR A 25 8.03 6.19 -1.90
CA THR A 25 7.52 6.08 -0.53
C THR A 25 8.20 7.10 0.39
N GLU A 26 9.47 7.40 0.14
CA GLU A 26 10.29 8.30 0.96
C GLU A 26 9.87 9.77 0.89
N ASP A 27 9.10 10.16 -0.13
CA ASP A 27 8.59 11.52 -0.28
C ASP A 27 7.38 11.78 0.66
N HIS A 28 6.79 10.72 1.21
CA HIS A 28 5.55 10.78 2.00
C HIS A 28 5.65 10.15 3.39
N PHE A 29 6.53 9.17 3.57
CA PHE A 29 6.68 8.42 4.81
C PHE A 29 8.15 8.35 5.22
N ASP A 30 8.40 8.35 6.53
CA ASP A 30 9.71 7.92 7.01
C ASP A 30 9.92 6.44 6.67
N ARG A 31 11.20 6.06 6.58
CA ARG A 31 11.59 4.70 6.16
C ARG A 31 11.02 3.61 7.06
N LYS A 32 10.76 3.88 8.35
CA LYS A 32 10.27 2.86 9.29
C LYS A 32 8.77 2.64 9.10
N GLU A 33 7.99 3.70 8.98
CA GLU A 33 6.54 3.58 8.75
C GLU A 33 6.22 3.07 7.34
N GLY A 34 6.90 3.57 6.31
CA GLY A 34 6.68 3.11 4.93
C GLY A 34 6.85 1.59 4.74
N ARG A 35 7.77 0.95 5.49
CA ARG A 35 8.00 -0.50 5.43
C ARG A 35 6.89 -1.34 6.07
N LYS A 36 6.08 -0.75 6.95
CA LYS A 36 4.94 -1.41 7.61
C LYS A 36 3.66 -1.34 6.77
N LEU A 37 3.69 -0.67 5.62
CA LEU A 37 2.55 -0.47 4.75
C LEU A 37 2.75 -1.21 3.43
N ASP A 38 1.70 -1.83 2.92
CA ASP A 38 1.66 -2.22 1.51
C ASP A 38 1.41 -0.98 0.64
N ARG A 39 1.76 -1.07 -0.65
CA ARG A 39 1.65 0.03 -1.60
C ARG A 39 0.22 0.57 -1.70
N PHE A 40 -0.81 -0.28 -1.62
CA PHE A 40 -2.20 0.20 -1.65
C PHE A 40 -2.51 1.11 -0.45
N ALA A 41 -2.03 0.76 0.73
CA ALA A 41 -2.27 1.51 1.96
C ALA A 41 -1.50 2.84 1.95
N GLN A 42 -0.29 2.84 1.38
CA GLN A 42 0.45 4.09 1.18
C GLN A 42 -0.33 5.06 0.28
N TYR A 43 -0.91 4.59 -0.82
CA TYR A 43 -1.72 5.43 -1.71
C TYR A 43 -2.97 5.98 -1.03
N ALA A 44 -3.62 5.16 -0.21
CA ALA A 44 -4.78 5.57 0.57
C ALA A 44 -4.45 6.71 1.54
N LEU A 45 -3.34 6.57 2.28
CA LEU A 45 -2.91 7.59 3.24
C LEU A 45 -2.48 8.89 2.56
N VAL A 46 -1.72 8.81 1.47
CA VAL A 46 -1.29 10.00 0.71
C VAL A 46 -2.50 10.74 0.13
N SER A 47 -3.42 10.03 -0.53
CA SER A 47 -4.62 10.67 -1.10
C SER A 47 -5.56 11.22 -0.03
N SER A 48 -5.64 10.57 1.14
CA SER A 48 -6.42 11.09 2.27
C SER A 48 -5.81 12.36 2.86
N ASP A 49 -4.48 12.43 3.02
CA ASP A 49 -3.78 13.65 3.46
C ASP A 49 -4.00 14.81 2.48
N GLU A 50 -3.88 14.53 1.18
CA GLU A 50 -4.15 15.50 0.12
C GLU A 50 -5.59 16.04 0.18
N ALA A 51 -6.57 15.16 0.34
CA ALA A 51 -7.97 15.54 0.45
C ALA A 51 -8.28 16.35 1.71
N ILE A 52 -7.71 15.97 2.86
CA ILE A 52 -7.85 16.72 4.11
C ILE A 52 -7.24 18.11 3.97
N ARG A 53 -6.05 18.23 3.39
CA ARG A 53 -5.40 19.53 3.14
C ARG A 53 -6.24 20.41 2.21
N ASP A 54 -6.77 19.84 1.13
CA ASP A 54 -7.62 20.57 0.19
C ASP A 54 -8.93 21.05 0.82
N SER A 55 -9.51 20.25 1.73
CA SER A 55 -10.74 20.61 2.45
C SER A 55 -10.60 21.81 3.38
N LYS A 56 -9.37 22.20 3.75
CA LYS A 56 -9.05 23.26 4.72
C LYS A 56 -9.72 23.05 6.09
N LEU A 57 -10.02 21.80 6.44
CA LEU A 57 -10.52 21.45 7.77
C LEU A 57 -9.46 21.77 8.83
N ASP A 58 -9.89 22.49 9.88
CA ASP A 58 -9.07 22.72 11.06
C ASP A 58 -9.21 21.52 12.01
N LEU A 59 -8.26 20.59 11.92
CA LEU A 59 -8.25 19.34 12.69
C LEU A 59 -8.12 19.55 14.20
N GLU A 60 -7.68 20.73 14.64
CA GLU A 60 -7.57 21.09 16.05
C GLU A 60 -8.90 21.61 16.62
N LYS A 61 -9.80 22.09 15.75
CA LYS A 61 -11.11 22.62 16.17
C LYS A 61 -12.28 21.67 15.91
N ILE A 62 -12.11 20.69 15.04
CA ILE A 62 -13.19 19.73 14.73
C ILE A 62 -13.42 18.75 15.88
N ASP A 63 -14.69 18.41 16.12
CA ASP A 63 -15.05 17.32 17.01
C ASP A 63 -14.68 15.97 16.37
N LYS A 64 -13.62 15.34 16.88
CA LYS A 64 -13.09 14.07 16.39
C LYS A 64 -14.08 12.90 16.56
N PHE A 65 -15.07 13.00 17.45
CA PHE A 65 -16.15 12.00 17.56
C PHE A 65 -17.20 12.10 16.44
N ARG A 66 -17.13 13.15 15.63
CA ARG A 66 -17.99 13.39 14.47
C ARG A 66 -17.27 13.17 13.14
N VAL A 67 -16.00 12.74 13.19
CA VAL A 67 -15.16 12.43 12.04
C VAL A 67 -14.95 10.92 12.01
N GLY A 68 -15.10 10.32 10.84
CA GLY A 68 -14.87 8.89 10.63
C GLY A 68 -14.13 8.63 9.33
N VAL A 69 -13.56 7.43 9.22
CA VAL A 69 -12.90 6.94 8.01
C VAL A 69 -13.73 5.79 7.46
N ILE A 70 -14.08 5.89 6.18
CA ILE A 70 -14.67 4.79 5.43
C ILE A 70 -13.81 4.60 4.19
N TRP A 71 -12.95 3.58 4.24
CA TRP A 71 -12.07 3.23 3.15
C TRP A 71 -12.38 1.82 2.64
N GLY A 72 -12.13 1.59 1.34
CA GLY A 72 -12.30 0.28 0.73
C GLY A 72 -11.13 -0.04 -0.19
N ALA A 73 -10.64 -1.28 -0.09
CA ALA A 73 -9.67 -1.83 -1.03
C ALA A 73 -10.18 -3.17 -1.57
N GLY A 74 -10.16 -3.35 -2.89
CA GLY A 74 -10.71 -4.56 -3.52
C GLY A 74 -9.90 -5.82 -3.26
N ILE A 75 -8.56 -5.73 -3.29
CA ILE A 75 -7.65 -6.87 -3.14
C ILE A 75 -6.61 -6.70 -2.03
N GLY A 76 -6.64 -5.57 -1.30
CA GLY A 76 -5.71 -5.27 -0.21
C GLY A 76 -4.23 -5.39 -0.63
N GLY A 77 -3.41 -5.86 0.31
CA GLY A 77 -1.95 -5.97 0.16
C GLY A 77 -1.50 -7.24 -0.55
N LEU A 78 -1.94 -7.44 -1.80
CA LEU A 78 -1.61 -8.63 -2.59
C LEU A 78 -0.11 -8.75 -2.88
N GLU A 79 0.60 -7.64 -3.06
CA GLU A 79 2.05 -7.62 -3.26
C GLU A 79 2.78 -8.15 -2.01
N THR A 80 2.39 -7.69 -0.82
CA THR A 80 2.93 -8.25 0.44
C THR A 80 2.63 -9.75 0.56
N PHE A 81 1.40 -10.19 0.28
CA PHE A 81 1.05 -11.61 0.31
C PHE A 81 1.92 -12.45 -0.61
N GLN A 82 2.05 -12.04 -1.88
CA GLN A 82 2.88 -12.73 -2.86
C GLN A 82 4.33 -12.85 -2.39
N ASN A 83 4.91 -11.76 -1.88
CA ASN A 83 6.30 -11.75 -1.42
C ASN A 83 6.52 -12.69 -0.22
N GLU A 84 5.65 -12.65 0.78
CA GLU A 84 5.75 -13.50 1.96
C GLU A 84 5.60 -14.99 1.60
N VAL A 85 4.66 -15.34 0.71
CA VAL A 85 4.46 -16.72 0.25
C VAL A 85 5.64 -17.21 -0.59
N MET A 86 6.14 -16.40 -1.52
CA MET A 86 7.30 -16.77 -2.35
C MET A 86 8.57 -16.94 -1.51
N ASN A 87 8.79 -16.06 -0.52
CA ASN A 87 9.92 -16.17 0.40
C ASN A 87 9.87 -17.46 1.23
N PHE A 88 8.68 -17.83 1.71
CA PHE A 88 8.48 -19.09 2.40
C PHE A 88 8.73 -20.30 1.47
N ALA A 89 8.15 -20.29 0.27
CA ALA A 89 8.25 -21.39 -0.69
C ALA A 89 9.68 -21.61 -1.22
N ASN A 90 10.47 -20.54 -1.36
CA ASN A 90 11.88 -20.61 -1.75
C ASN A 90 12.81 -21.00 -0.58
N GLY A 91 12.29 -21.05 0.65
CA GLY A 91 13.02 -21.48 1.84
C GLY A 91 13.05 -23.00 2.00
N ASP A 92 13.38 -23.44 3.22
CA ASP A 92 13.38 -24.85 3.63
C ASP A 92 12.04 -25.31 4.24
N GLY A 93 11.00 -24.49 4.10
CA GLY A 93 9.70 -24.70 4.76
C GLY A 93 9.64 -24.17 6.21
N THR A 94 10.69 -23.51 6.71
CA THR A 94 10.61 -22.78 7.99
C THR A 94 9.87 -21.45 7.81
N PRO A 95 8.76 -21.20 8.53
CA PRO A 95 8.00 -19.96 8.40
C PRO A 95 8.79 -18.77 8.97
N ARG A 96 9.19 -17.84 8.10
CA ARG A 96 9.88 -16.59 8.46
C ARG A 96 9.09 -15.36 8.01
N PHE A 97 7.81 -15.34 8.36
CA PHE A 97 6.92 -14.25 8.00
C PHE A 97 7.26 -12.95 8.73
N ASN A 98 7.11 -11.83 8.04
CA ASN A 98 7.21 -10.52 8.67
C ASN A 98 6.10 -10.35 9.73
N PRO A 99 6.39 -9.85 10.95
CA PRO A 99 5.37 -9.56 11.95
C PRO A 99 4.25 -8.62 11.48
N PHE A 100 4.54 -7.78 10.47
CA PHE A 100 3.57 -6.88 9.83
C PHE A 100 2.83 -7.51 8.65
N PHE A 101 3.00 -8.81 8.37
CA PHE A 101 2.38 -9.47 7.22
C PHE A 101 0.85 -9.31 7.23
N ILE A 102 0.18 -9.73 8.31
CA ILE A 102 -1.28 -9.66 8.39
C ILE A 102 -1.78 -8.21 8.31
N PRO A 103 -1.28 -7.26 9.12
CA PRO A 103 -1.66 -5.86 8.98
C PRO A 103 -1.49 -5.34 7.54
N LYS A 104 -0.36 -5.61 6.88
CA LYS A 104 -0.11 -5.13 5.52
C LYS A 104 -1.05 -5.72 4.47
N MET A 105 -1.58 -6.91 4.71
CA MET A 105 -2.40 -7.64 3.75
C MET A 105 -3.87 -7.22 3.80
N ILE A 106 -4.42 -7.06 5.00
CA ILE A 106 -5.84 -6.79 5.21
C ILE A 106 -6.23 -5.39 4.70
N ALA A 107 -7.43 -5.28 4.13
CA ALA A 107 -7.89 -4.06 3.48
C ALA A 107 -8.20 -2.91 4.46
N ASP A 108 -8.46 -3.23 5.72
CA ASP A 108 -8.87 -2.32 6.81
C ASP A 108 -7.69 -1.75 7.62
N ILE A 109 -6.44 -1.95 7.17
CA ILE A 109 -5.27 -1.27 7.75
C ILE A 109 -5.34 0.27 7.61
N VAL A 110 -6.17 0.75 6.69
CA VAL A 110 -6.34 2.16 6.34
C VAL A 110 -7.67 2.73 6.81
#